data_AF-A0A914KMM7-F1
#
_entry.id   AF-A0A914KMM7-F1
#
_cell.length_a   1.000
_cell.length_b   1.000
_cell.length_c   1.000
_cell.angle_alpha   90.00
_cell.angle_beta   90.00
_cell.angle_gamma   90.00
#
_symmetry.space_group_name_H-M   'P 1'
#
loop_
_entity.id
_entity.type
_entity.pdbx_description
1 polymer ?
#
loop_
_entity_poly.entity_id
_entity_poly.type
_entity_poly.pdbx_seq_one_letter_code
_entity_poly.pdbx_strand_id
1 'polypeptide(L)'
;MIVIIEDFLFVIFCLHISTSSNRTLVLENDGSKWYYSAKWADVFEQLTNCEYEKHVRPFLPLSKYKSIDQKDKVLLLRRRFEIEWEFKIPHSPEIAPLEFKEILTEHHTNPPAWFMGQIIKFVLRENQTTSAKLNKVEATFNLGNETFTGIHVRRTDKRDESPFRGLEDYMKWIDFWYNSEEIKIQNSKLNSTKQQNKTLNKRRLFIATDEPKTIIEELRKSWGSQYELLHNKINASC
;
A
#
# COMPACT_ATOMS: atom_id res chain seq x y z
N MET A 1 1.71 -0.51 -25.55
CA MET A 1 1.08 -1.34 -24.51
C MET A 1 2.15 -2.11 -23.78
N ILE A 2 2.09 -2.22 -22.45
CA ILE A 2 3.07 -2.96 -21.63
C ILE A 2 2.39 -4.19 -21.02
N VAL A 3 3.08 -5.34 -20.97
CA VAL A 3 2.56 -6.64 -20.47
C VAL A 3 3.40 -7.18 -19.30
N ILE A 4 2.75 -7.70 -18.23
CA ILE A 4 3.38 -8.08 -16.94
C ILE A 4 2.90 -9.42 -16.39
N ILE A 5 3.80 -10.14 -15.68
CA ILE A 5 3.51 -11.17 -14.67
C ILE A 5 4.45 -11.00 -13.46
N GLU A 6 4.11 -10.24 -12.40
CA GLU A 6 4.84 -10.29 -11.10
C GLU A 6 3.97 -9.70 -9.95
N ASP A 7 4.60 -9.53 -8.77
CA ASP A 7 4.04 -8.94 -7.55
C ASP A 7 3.38 -7.55 -7.73
N PHE A 8 2.66 -7.14 -6.68
CA PHE A 8 1.91 -5.89 -6.66
C PHE A 8 2.78 -4.64 -6.91
N LEU A 9 4.00 -4.60 -6.35
CA LEU A 9 4.91 -3.46 -6.52
C LEU A 9 5.37 -3.33 -7.97
N PHE A 10 5.56 -4.45 -8.66
CA PHE A 10 5.94 -4.43 -10.06
C PHE A 10 4.82 -3.95 -10.98
N VAL A 11 3.55 -4.26 -10.66
CA VAL A 11 2.40 -3.70 -11.38
C VAL A 11 2.38 -2.17 -11.28
N ILE A 12 2.58 -1.62 -10.08
CA ILE A 12 2.67 -0.17 -9.84
C ILE A 12 3.80 0.45 -10.66
N PHE A 13 4.99 -0.16 -10.60
CA PHE A 13 6.16 0.28 -11.34
C PHE A 13 5.91 0.33 -12.85
N CYS A 14 5.30 -0.72 -13.40
CA CYS A 14 4.99 -0.77 -14.82
C CYS A 14 3.87 0.20 -15.21
N LEU A 15 2.89 0.46 -14.33
CA LEU A 15 1.87 1.48 -14.59
C LEU A 15 2.55 2.85 -14.70
N HIS A 16 3.48 3.17 -13.79
CA HIS A 16 4.26 4.39 -13.84
C HIS A 16 5.07 4.52 -15.16
N ILE A 17 5.76 3.46 -15.60
CA ILE A 17 6.45 3.46 -16.90
C ILE A 17 5.48 3.63 -18.06
N SER A 18 4.33 2.96 -18.01
CA SER A 18 3.32 3.01 -19.06
C SER A 18 2.75 4.43 -19.21
N THR A 19 2.49 5.12 -18.09
CA THR A 19 2.02 6.51 -18.09
C THR A 19 3.07 7.44 -18.69
N SER A 20 4.35 7.28 -18.30
CA SER A 20 5.43 8.12 -18.81
C SER A 20 5.70 7.88 -20.31
N SER A 21 5.60 6.64 -20.76
CA SER A 21 5.80 6.26 -22.16
C SER A 21 4.56 6.44 -23.05
N ASN A 22 3.47 7.05 -22.54
CA ASN A 22 2.20 7.21 -23.24
C ASN A 22 1.63 5.88 -23.78
N ARG A 23 1.73 4.82 -22.97
CA ARG A 23 1.29 3.46 -23.32
C ARG A 23 0.26 2.98 -22.32
N THR A 24 -0.77 2.31 -22.81
CA THR A 24 -1.71 1.58 -21.96
C THR A 24 -1.04 0.35 -21.34
N LEU A 25 -1.16 0.17 -20.03
CA LEU A 25 -0.75 -1.07 -19.38
C LEU A 25 -1.83 -2.15 -19.56
N VAL A 26 -1.44 -3.36 -19.96
CA VAL A 26 -2.29 -4.56 -20.05
C VAL A 26 -1.64 -5.69 -19.27
N LEU A 27 -2.36 -6.39 -18.40
CA LEU A 27 -1.81 -7.55 -17.71
C LEU A 27 -1.73 -8.75 -18.64
N GLU A 28 -0.72 -9.61 -18.48
CA GLU A 28 -0.64 -10.82 -19.31
C GLU A 28 -1.85 -11.72 -19.05
N ASN A 29 -2.52 -12.17 -20.11
CA ASN A 29 -3.76 -12.94 -20.02
C ASN A 29 -4.78 -12.29 -19.06
N ASP A 30 -4.89 -10.96 -19.10
CA ASP A 30 -5.83 -10.15 -18.31
C ASP A 30 -5.75 -10.39 -16.78
N GLY A 31 -4.55 -10.75 -16.30
CA GLY A 31 -4.29 -11.01 -14.89
C GLY A 31 -4.83 -12.35 -14.38
N SER A 32 -5.10 -13.29 -15.29
CA SER A 32 -5.53 -14.67 -14.95
C SER A 32 -4.43 -15.49 -14.26
N LYS A 33 -3.17 -15.08 -14.41
CA LYS A 33 -2.02 -15.60 -13.67
C LYS A 33 -1.39 -14.44 -12.92
N TRP A 34 -1.23 -14.59 -11.60
CA TRP A 34 -0.57 -13.63 -10.75
C TRP A 34 0.41 -14.33 -9.82
N TYR A 35 1.32 -13.57 -9.21
CA TYR A 35 2.30 -14.12 -8.28
C TYR A 35 1.63 -14.73 -7.04
N TYR A 36 0.53 -14.13 -6.61
CA TYR A 36 -0.31 -14.67 -5.53
C TYR A 36 -1.21 -15.80 -6.05
N SER A 37 -1.67 -16.67 -5.15
CA SER A 37 -2.64 -17.74 -5.44
C SER A 37 -4.07 -17.19 -5.67
N ALA A 38 -4.20 -16.15 -6.49
CA ALA A 38 -5.43 -15.47 -6.87
C ALA A 38 -5.27 -14.86 -8.27
N LYS A 39 -6.39 -14.54 -8.93
CA LYS A 39 -6.38 -13.73 -10.17
C LYS A 39 -6.51 -12.25 -9.80
N TRP A 40 -6.02 -11.39 -10.69
CA TRP A 40 -6.18 -9.94 -10.52
C TRP A 40 -7.66 -9.56 -10.32
N ALA A 41 -8.52 -10.06 -11.19
CA ALA A 41 -9.95 -9.80 -11.20
C ALA A 41 -10.68 -10.34 -9.95
N ASP A 42 -10.08 -11.26 -9.18
CA ASP A 42 -10.67 -11.75 -7.94
C ASP A 42 -10.63 -10.69 -6.83
N VAL A 43 -9.70 -9.73 -6.94
CA VAL A 43 -9.43 -8.71 -5.90
C VAL A 43 -9.72 -7.29 -6.39
N PHE A 44 -9.21 -6.93 -7.56
CA PHE A 44 -9.21 -5.56 -8.07
C PHE A 44 -9.99 -5.40 -9.37
N GLU A 45 -10.38 -4.17 -9.67
CA GLU A 45 -10.85 -3.79 -10.99
C GLU A 45 -9.73 -3.92 -12.04
N GLN A 46 -10.11 -4.15 -13.30
CA GLN A 46 -9.13 -4.19 -14.40
C GLN A 46 -8.46 -2.82 -14.57
N LEU A 47 -7.15 -2.85 -14.88
CA LEU A 47 -6.35 -1.64 -15.07
C LEU A 47 -6.72 -0.88 -16.37
N THR A 48 -7.33 -1.58 -17.32
CA THR A 48 -7.72 -1.07 -18.63
C THR A 48 -8.86 -1.89 -19.23
N ASN A 49 -9.53 -1.32 -20.24
CA ASN A 49 -10.54 -2.01 -21.05
C ASN A 49 -9.91 -2.74 -22.26
N CYS A 50 -8.58 -2.68 -22.43
CA CYS A 50 -7.89 -3.42 -23.48
C CYS A 50 -7.69 -4.89 -23.08
N GLU A 51 -8.40 -5.78 -23.75
CA GLU A 51 -8.22 -7.24 -23.60
C GLU A 51 -6.91 -7.73 -24.24
N TYR A 52 -6.20 -8.61 -23.54
CA TYR A 52 -4.96 -9.23 -24.01
C TYR A 52 -5.12 -9.93 -25.35
N GLU A 53 -6.15 -10.78 -25.49
CA GLU A 53 -6.39 -11.58 -26.68
C GLU A 53 -6.56 -10.73 -27.94
N LYS A 54 -7.27 -9.60 -27.81
CA LYS A 54 -7.59 -8.72 -28.93
C LYS A 54 -6.48 -7.71 -29.23
N HIS A 55 -5.82 -7.18 -28.21
CA HIS A 55 -4.91 -6.04 -28.36
C HIS A 55 -3.43 -6.38 -28.23
N VAL A 56 -3.08 -7.53 -27.63
CA VAL A 56 -1.69 -7.99 -27.46
C VAL A 56 -1.38 -9.17 -28.38
N ARG A 57 -2.19 -10.24 -28.35
CA ARG A 57 -1.88 -11.50 -29.04
C ARG A 57 -1.56 -11.35 -30.54
N PRO A 58 -2.20 -10.45 -31.33
CA PRO A 58 -1.86 -10.26 -32.74
C PRO A 58 -0.43 -9.73 -32.99
N PHE A 59 0.25 -9.22 -31.96
CA PHE A 59 1.59 -8.65 -32.05
C PHE A 59 2.70 -9.60 -31.57
N LEU A 60 2.37 -10.86 -31.24
CA LEU A 60 3.37 -11.84 -30.81
C LEU A 60 4.31 -12.23 -31.98
N PRO A 61 5.61 -12.44 -31.73
CA PRO A 61 6.31 -12.27 -30.44
C PRO A 61 6.57 -10.79 -30.09
N LEU A 62 6.49 -10.45 -28.80
CA LEU A 62 6.69 -9.08 -28.33
C LEU A 62 8.18 -8.74 -28.15
N SER A 63 8.56 -7.54 -28.58
CA SER A 63 9.83 -6.92 -28.23
C SER A 63 9.88 -6.59 -26.73
N LYS A 64 11.03 -6.81 -26.09
CA LYS A 64 11.27 -6.34 -24.72
C LYS A 64 11.34 -4.82 -24.68
N TYR A 65 10.81 -4.23 -23.61
CA TYR A 65 10.99 -2.81 -23.31
C TYR A 65 12.46 -2.52 -23.03
N LYS A 66 13.05 -1.57 -23.77
CA LYS A 66 14.43 -1.10 -23.58
C LYS A 66 14.50 0.36 -23.19
N SER A 67 13.67 1.20 -23.81
CA SER A 67 13.64 2.64 -23.55
C SER A 67 12.26 3.23 -23.82
N ILE A 68 12.04 4.45 -23.35
CA ILE A 68 10.79 5.20 -23.52
C ILE A 68 10.52 5.56 -24.99
N ASP A 69 11.58 5.87 -25.74
CA ASP A 69 11.53 6.27 -27.15
C ASP A 69 11.37 5.09 -28.12
N GLN A 70 11.34 3.87 -27.60
CA GLN A 70 11.17 2.67 -28.41
C GLN A 70 9.87 2.77 -29.21
N LYS A 71 9.91 2.48 -30.51
CA LYS A 71 8.79 2.73 -31.44
C LYS A 71 7.78 1.59 -31.55
N ASP A 72 8.10 0.39 -31.09
CA ASP A 72 7.19 -0.76 -31.18
C ASP A 72 5.84 -0.44 -30.53
N LYS A 73 4.75 -0.94 -31.09
CA LYS A 73 3.38 -0.65 -30.60
C LYS A 73 3.08 -1.35 -29.27
N VAL A 74 3.50 -2.60 -29.14
CA VAL A 74 3.30 -3.47 -27.98
C VAL A 74 4.66 -3.94 -27.50
N LEU A 75 4.91 -3.79 -26.20
CA LEU A 75 6.17 -4.07 -25.54
C LEU A 75 5.93 -4.99 -24.35
N LEU A 76 6.89 -5.89 -24.11
CA LEU A 76 6.88 -6.76 -22.96
C LEU A 76 7.82 -6.21 -21.87
N LEU A 77 7.33 -6.12 -20.64
CA LEU A 77 8.14 -5.78 -19.47
C LEU A 77 7.85 -6.81 -18.38
N ARG A 78 8.64 -7.89 -18.37
CA ARG A 78 8.33 -9.05 -17.53
C ARG A 78 8.95 -8.97 -16.15
N ARG A 79 10.13 -8.37 -16.01
CA ARG A 79 10.84 -8.28 -14.72
C ARG A 79 11.47 -6.92 -14.51
N ARG A 80 11.58 -6.49 -13.24
CA ARG A 80 12.19 -5.21 -12.84
C ARG A 80 13.62 -5.05 -13.34
N PHE A 81 14.41 -6.13 -13.29
CA PHE A 81 15.82 -6.13 -13.70
C PHE A 81 16.03 -6.21 -15.22
N GLU A 82 14.97 -6.33 -16.03
CA GLU A 82 15.10 -6.30 -17.49
C GLU A 82 15.30 -4.87 -18.03
N ILE A 83 15.19 -3.86 -17.17
CA ILE A 83 15.57 -2.50 -17.50
C ILE A 83 17.06 -2.38 -17.17
N GLU A 84 17.87 -2.07 -18.19
CA GLU A 84 19.29 -1.79 -18.03
C GLU A 84 19.45 -0.56 -17.12
N TRP A 85 19.93 -0.80 -15.88
CA TRP A 85 20.09 0.20 -14.82
C TRP A 85 21.06 1.34 -15.16
N GLU A 86 21.77 1.26 -16.29
CA GLU A 86 22.66 2.32 -16.79
C GLU A 86 21.91 3.55 -17.27
N PHE A 87 20.61 3.44 -17.57
CA PHE A 87 19.78 4.60 -17.81
C PHE A 87 19.23 5.07 -16.46
N LYS A 88 19.72 6.22 -15.97
CA LYS A 88 18.99 7.05 -15.01
C LYS A 88 17.59 7.29 -15.59
N ILE A 89 16.64 6.45 -15.22
CA ILE A 89 15.29 6.49 -15.78
C ILE A 89 14.72 7.86 -15.40
N PRO A 90 14.37 8.75 -16.34
CA PRO A 90 13.73 10.03 -16.04
C PRO A 90 12.36 9.87 -15.33
N HIS A 91 11.94 8.63 -15.13
CA HIS A 91 10.65 8.17 -14.61
C HIS A 91 10.87 7.01 -13.62
N SER A 92 11.90 7.13 -12.77
CA SER A 92 11.98 6.31 -11.55
C SER A 92 10.76 6.60 -10.67
N PRO A 93 10.25 5.62 -9.90
CA PRO A 93 9.23 5.83 -8.87
C PRO A 93 9.51 7.00 -7.91
N GLU A 94 10.78 7.39 -7.78
CA GLU A 94 11.26 8.51 -6.97
C GLU A 94 11.06 9.89 -7.64
N ILE A 95 10.43 9.95 -8.82
CA ILE A 95 10.25 11.16 -9.62
C ILE A 95 8.74 11.45 -9.77
N ALA A 96 8.35 12.68 -9.42
CA ALA A 96 7.04 13.23 -9.75
C ALA A 96 7.11 14.03 -11.07
N PRO A 97 6.02 14.10 -11.86
CA PRO A 97 5.97 14.93 -13.06
C PRO A 97 6.24 16.40 -12.75
N LEU A 98 7.03 17.06 -13.61
CA LEU A 98 7.45 18.45 -13.42
C LEU A 98 6.27 19.42 -13.45
N GLU A 99 5.21 19.07 -14.18
CA GLU A 99 3.96 19.80 -14.31
C GLU A 99 3.27 20.01 -12.96
N PHE A 100 3.50 19.11 -12.00
CA PHE A 100 2.94 19.20 -10.65
C PHE A 100 3.94 19.71 -9.61
N LYS A 101 5.15 20.10 -10.01
CA LYS A 101 6.22 20.43 -9.06
C LYS A 101 5.85 21.57 -8.12
N GLU A 102 5.33 22.67 -8.67
CA GLU A 102 4.99 23.87 -7.88
C GLU A 102 3.89 23.56 -6.86
N ILE A 103 2.76 23.03 -7.33
CA ILE A 103 1.61 22.70 -6.47
C ILE A 103 1.96 21.63 -5.42
N LEU A 104 2.75 20.62 -5.76
CA LEU A 104 3.12 19.57 -4.80
C LEU A 104 4.14 20.05 -3.79
N THR A 105 5.05 20.95 -4.17
CA THR A 105 6.04 21.50 -3.22
C THR A 105 5.37 22.44 -2.21
N GLU A 106 4.29 23.12 -2.60
CA GLU A 106 3.49 23.95 -1.71
C GLU A 106 2.67 23.11 -0.71
N HIS A 107 2.12 21.97 -1.15
CA HIS A 107 1.14 21.22 -0.36
C HIS A 107 1.62 19.88 0.22
N HIS A 108 2.81 19.38 -0.16
CA HIS A 108 3.30 18.09 0.29
C HIS A 108 4.82 18.08 0.51
N THR A 109 5.25 17.57 1.67
CA THR A 109 6.67 17.52 2.05
C THR A 109 7.47 16.48 1.26
N ASN A 110 6.80 15.59 0.51
CA ASN A 110 7.42 14.58 -0.35
C ASN A 110 6.62 14.40 -1.65
N PRO A 111 6.82 15.25 -2.67
CA PRO A 111 6.07 15.19 -3.94
C PRO A 111 6.11 13.82 -4.66
N PRO A 112 7.27 13.12 -4.76
CA PRO A 112 7.31 11.78 -5.36
C PRO A 112 6.40 10.76 -4.66
N ALA A 113 6.41 10.73 -3.32
CA ALA A 113 5.56 9.81 -2.57
C ALA A 113 4.07 10.09 -2.80
N TRP A 114 3.69 11.38 -2.89
CA TRP A 114 2.31 11.75 -3.21
C TRP A 114 1.89 11.26 -4.59
N PHE A 115 2.74 11.48 -5.61
CA PHE A 115 2.43 11.07 -6.98
C PHE A 115 2.30 9.55 -7.10
N MET A 116 3.25 8.81 -6.49
CA MET A 116 3.17 7.36 -6.42
C MET A 116 1.90 6.89 -5.69
N GLY A 117 1.47 7.61 -4.66
CA GLY A 117 0.20 7.38 -3.97
C GLY A 117 -1.01 7.43 -4.91
N GLN A 118 -1.02 8.31 -5.93
CA GLN A 118 -2.09 8.35 -6.93
C GLN A 118 -2.09 7.11 -7.83
N ILE A 119 -0.91 6.66 -8.25
CA ILE A 119 -0.74 5.43 -9.03
C ILE A 119 -1.22 4.23 -8.21
N ILE A 120 -0.76 4.11 -6.97
CA ILE A 120 -1.18 3.05 -6.04
C ILE A 120 -2.69 3.07 -5.83
N LYS A 121 -3.29 4.25 -5.62
CA LYS A 121 -4.74 4.42 -5.48
C LYS A 121 -5.49 3.93 -6.71
N PHE A 122 -5.00 4.21 -7.92
CA PHE A 122 -5.59 3.70 -9.15
C PHE A 122 -5.52 2.17 -9.20
N VAL A 123 -4.37 1.58 -8.90
CA VAL A 123 -4.15 0.13 -8.95
C VAL A 123 -4.99 -0.61 -7.90
N LEU A 124 -5.19 -0.01 -6.72
CA LEU A 124 -5.95 -0.58 -5.60
C LEU A 124 -7.47 -0.46 -5.73
N ARG A 125 -8.03 -0.04 -6.87
CA ARG A 125 -9.49 -0.04 -7.04
C ARG A 125 -10.03 -1.44 -6.84
N GLU A 126 -10.78 -1.60 -5.77
CA GLU A 126 -11.37 -2.86 -5.36
C GLU A 126 -12.54 -3.21 -6.27
N ASN A 127 -12.69 -4.50 -6.58
CA ASN A 127 -13.95 -4.96 -7.17
C ASN A 127 -15.07 -4.99 -6.10
N GLN A 128 -16.32 -5.13 -6.55
CA GLN A 128 -17.50 -5.15 -5.66
C GLN A 128 -17.40 -6.20 -4.54
N THR A 129 -16.85 -7.38 -4.83
CA THR A 129 -16.68 -8.48 -3.87
C THR A 129 -15.68 -8.11 -2.78
N THR A 130 -14.54 -7.53 -3.15
CA THR A 130 -13.48 -7.09 -2.23
C THR A 130 -13.98 -5.94 -1.36
N SER A 131 -14.63 -4.93 -1.95
CA SER A 131 -15.21 -3.83 -1.18
C SER A 131 -16.24 -4.32 -0.17
N ALA A 132 -17.11 -5.26 -0.54
CA ALA A 132 -18.06 -5.85 0.40
C ALA A 132 -17.37 -6.58 1.57
N LYS A 133 -16.29 -7.32 1.29
CA LYS A 133 -15.49 -8.01 2.33
C LYS A 133 -14.79 -7.01 3.25
N LEU A 134 -14.17 -5.96 2.69
CA LEU A 134 -13.46 -4.94 3.46
C LEU A 134 -14.43 -4.14 4.33
N ASN A 135 -15.58 -3.71 3.79
CA ASN A 135 -16.63 -3.05 4.57
C ASN A 135 -17.10 -3.90 5.76
N LYS A 136 -17.24 -5.22 5.56
CA LYS A 136 -17.60 -6.15 6.65
C LYS A 136 -16.52 -6.20 7.72
N VAL A 137 -15.25 -6.28 7.32
CA VAL A 137 -14.11 -6.31 8.25
C VAL A 137 -13.99 -4.97 9.00
N GLU A 138 -14.12 -3.85 8.31
CA GLU A 138 -14.09 -2.51 8.88
C GLU A 138 -15.18 -2.34 9.96
N ALA A 139 -16.40 -2.83 9.68
CA ALA A 139 -17.50 -2.82 10.64
C ALA A 139 -17.18 -3.62 11.92
N THR A 140 -16.34 -4.66 11.84
CA THR A 140 -15.92 -5.41 13.05
C THR A 140 -14.98 -4.64 13.97
N PHE A 141 -14.22 -3.69 13.42
CA PHE A 141 -13.29 -2.88 14.19
C PHE A 141 -13.95 -1.66 14.82
N ASN A 142 -15.19 -1.32 14.46
CA ASN A 142 -15.89 -0.13 14.95
C ASN A 142 -14.98 1.11 14.94
N LEU A 143 -14.39 1.41 13.77
CA LEU A 143 -13.36 2.44 13.65
C LEU A 143 -13.90 3.84 13.98
N GLY A 144 -15.18 4.11 13.67
CA GLY A 144 -15.86 5.35 14.04
C GLY A 144 -15.04 6.61 13.73
N ASN A 145 -15.23 7.66 14.54
CA ASN A 145 -14.40 8.88 14.51
C ASN A 145 -13.28 8.83 15.55
N GLU A 146 -12.91 7.65 16.02
CA GLU A 146 -11.90 7.50 17.06
C GLU A 146 -10.50 7.43 16.49
N THR A 147 -9.56 8.01 17.23
CA THR A 147 -8.14 7.98 16.89
C THR A 147 -7.56 6.60 17.19
N PHE A 148 -6.89 6.01 16.22
CA PHE A 148 -6.10 4.79 16.39
C PHE A 148 -4.77 4.92 15.67
N THR A 149 -3.77 4.16 16.13
CA THR A 149 -2.47 4.05 15.47
C THR A 149 -2.30 2.63 14.90
N GLY A 150 -1.42 2.48 13.92
CA GLY A 150 -1.11 1.19 13.32
C GLY A 150 0.38 0.85 13.47
N ILE A 151 0.67 -0.42 13.76
CA ILE A 151 2.01 -0.99 13.63
C ILE A 151 2.00 -2.16 12.66
N HIS A 152 3.08 -2.29 11.89
CA HIS A 152 3.34 -3.45 11.05
C HIS A 152 4.64 -4.10 11.52
N VAL A 153 4.52 -5.31 12.09
CA VAL A 153 5.64 -6.08 12.63
C VAL A 153 5.91 -7.26 11.71
N ARG A 154 7.00 -7.21 10.94
CA ARG A 154 7.40 -8.23 9.97
C ARG A 154 8.66 -8.96 10.47
N ARG A 155 8.63 -10.29 10.61
CA ARG A 155 9.73 -11.08 11.21
C ARG A 155 10.22 -12.29 10.38
N THR A 156 9.32 -13.12 9.88
CA THR A 156 9.59 -14.50 9.42
C THR A 156 10.62 -14.62 8.29
N ASP A 157 10.51 -13.78 7.26
CA ASP A 157 11.25 -13.87 5.98
C ASP A 157 12.17 -12.65 5.72
N LYS A 158 12.21 -11.66 6.62
CA LYS A 158 12.92 -10.38 6.40
C LYS A 158 14.20 -10.21 7.22
N ARG A 159 14.69 -11.28 7.85
CA ARG A 159 15.88 -11.23 8.70
C ARG A 159 17.16 -10.81 7.96
N ASP A 160 17.26 -11.14 6.68
CA ASP A 160 18.41 -10.77 5.85
C ASP A 160 18.28 -9.35 5.23
N GLU A 161 17.08 -8.77 5.25
CA GLU A 161 16.80 -7.45 4.67
C GLU A 161 16.69 -6.34 5.73
N SER A 162 16.25 -6.68 6.95
CA SER A 162 16.07 -5.73 8.05
C SER A 162 16.49 -6.36 9.37
N PRO A 163 17.17 -5.59 10.25
CA PRO A 163 17.48 -6.08 11.58
C PRO A 163 16.21 -6.38 12.37
N PHE A 164 16.31 -7.34 13.28
CA PHE A 164 15.26 -7.62 14.26
C PHE A 164 15.03 -6.39 15.16
N ARG A 165 13.76 -6.08 15.41
CA ARG A 165 13.32 -4.95 16.25
C ARG A 165 12.31 -5.48 17.26
N GLY A 166 12.59 -5.25 18.55
CA GLY A 166 11.68 -5.60 19.65
C GLY A 166 10.42 -4.74 19.62
N LEU A 167 9.34 -5.18 20.28
CA LEU A 167 8.08 -4.43 20.30
C LEU A 167 8.22 -3.09 21.03
N GLU A 168 9.14 -2.99 21.98
CA GLU A 168 9.46 -1.77 22.72
C GLU A 168 9.82 -0.61 21.77
N ASP A 169 10.56 -0.89 20.69
CA ASP A 169 10.95 0.12 19.70
C ASP A 169 9.73 0.70 18.97
N TYR A 170 8.75 -0.13 18.64
CA TYR A 170 7.51 0.31 18.01
C TYR A 170 6.66 1.08 19.01
N MET A 171 6.45 0.50 20.20
CA MET A 171 5.57 1.04 21.23
C MET A 171 6.07 2.39 21.75
N LYS A 172 7.39 2.62 21.82
CA LYS A 172 7.96 3.93 22.15
C LYS A 172 7.43 5.04 21.25
N TRP A 173 7.36 4.81 19.94
CA TRP A 173 6.86 5.81 18.98
C TRP A 173 5.35 5.96 19.06
N ILE A 174 4.62 4.88 19.32
CA ILE A 174 3.17 4.92 19.53
C ILE A 174 2.81 5.73 20.78
N ASP A 175 3.49 5.46 21.90
CA ASP A 175 3.30 6.19 23.15
C ASP A 175 3.64 7.67 22.98
N PHE A 176 4.76 7.98 22.31
CA PHE A 176 5.15 9.36 22.03
C PHE A 176 4.09 10.10 21.23
N TRP A 177 3.56 9.47 20.17
CA TRP A 177 2.52 10.06 19.34
C TRP A 177 1.22 10.31 20.13
N TYR A 178 0.74 9.30 20.87
CA TYR A 178 -0.46 9.46 21.69
C TYR A 178 -0.31 10.56 22.73
N ASN A 179 0.83 10.61 23.43
CA ASN A 179 1.12 11.67 24.38
C ASN A 179 1.06 13.05 23.70
N SER A 180 1.62 13.20 22.49
CA SER A 180 1.57 14.45 21.74
C SER A 180 0.15 14.86 21.36
N GLU A 181 -0.66 13.93 20.86
CA GLU A 181 -2.06 14.20 20.49
C GLU A 181 -2.93 14.53 21.71
N GLU A 182 -2.74 13.83 22.82
CA GLU A 182 -3.44 14.10 24.08
C GLU A 182 -3.13 15.52 24.60
N ILE A 183 -1.85 15.95 24.53
CA ILE A 183 -1.43 17.32 24.89
C ILE A 183 -2.10 18.36 23.98
N LYS A 184 -2.11 18.15 22.65
CA LYS A 184 -2.77 19.06 21.70
C LYS A 184 -4.26 19.20 22.01
N ILE A 185 -4.93 18.08 22.29
CA ILE A 185 -6.34 18.07 22.64
C ILE A 185 -6.57 18.83 23.95
N GLN A 186 -5.76 18.60 24.98
CA GLN A 186 -5.85 19.33 26.26
C GLN A 186 -5.69 20.84 26.05
N ASN A 187 -4.69 21.26 25.28
CA ASN A 187 -4.45 22.66 24.96
C ASN A 187 -5.59 23.30 24.15
N SER A 188 -6.21 22.54 23.24
CA SER A 188 -7.38 23.03 22.48
C SER A 188 -8.65 23.15 23.33
N LYS A 189 -8.83 22.26 24.32
CA LYS A 189 -10.01 22.20 25.20
C LYS A 189 -9.93 23.14 26.38
N LEU A 190 -8.75 23.63 26.76
CA LEU A 190 -8.59 24.74 27.71
C LEU A 190 -9.32 26.02 27.24
N ASN A 191 -9.72 26.11 25.96
CA ASN A 191 -10.54 27.18 25.39
C ASN A 191 -12.03 26.82 25.25
N SER A 192 -12.52 25.71 25.82
CA SER A 192 -13.93 25.31 25.71
C SER A 192 -14.42 24.68 27.01
N THR A 193 -15.21 25.45 27.76
CA THR A 193 -15.80 25.15 29.06
C THR A 193 -16.90 24.08 29.00
N LYS A 194 -16.60 22.89 28.50
CA LYS A 194 -17.46 21.71 28.62
C LYS A 194 -16.63 20.48 28.98
N GLN A 195 -16.39 20.36 30.28
CA GLN A 195 -16.13 19.08 30.92
C GLN A 195 -17.33 18.16 30.69
N GLN A 196 -17.13 17.07 29.98
CA GLN A 196 -17.90 15.85 30.23
C GLN A 196 -16.93 14.67 30.22
N ASN A 197 -16.97 13.94 31.34
CA ASN A 197 -16.37 12.65 31.63
C ASN A 197 -16.16 11.78 30.37
N LYS A 198 -15.04 12.00 29.65
CA LYS A 198 -14.53 10.99 28.75
C LYS A 198 -13.81 10.00 29.65
N THR A 199 -14.48 8.89 29.98
CA THR A 199 -13.79 7.67 30.40
C THR A 199 -12.51 7.56 29.57
N LEU A 200 -11.36 7.39 30.22
CA LEU A 200 -10.08 7.13 29.55
C LEU A 200 -10.22 5.82 28.77
N ASN A 201 -10.82 5.90 27.58
CA ASN A 201 -10.86 4.79 26.65
C ASN A 201 -9.41 4.42 26.38
N LYS A 202 -9.10 3.12 26.41
CA LYS A 202 -7.76 2.63 26.10
C LYS A 202 -7.32 3.15 24.74
N ARG A 203 -6.02 3.42 24.60
CA ARG A 203 -5.41 3.78 23.31
C ARG A 203 -5.65 2.65 22.31
N ARG A 204 -6.04 2.95 21.07
CA ARG A 204 -6.40 1.90 20.09
C ARG A 204 -5.22 1.61 19.17
N LEU A 205 -4.79 0.36 19.09
CA LEU A 205 -3.62 -0.03 18.32
C LEU A 205 -4.01 -1.11 17.31
N PHE A 206 -3.90 -0.82 16.02
CA PHE A 206 -4.02 -1.80 14.95
C PHE A 206 -2.69 -2.51 14.69
N ILE A 207 -2.72 -3.84 14.62
CA ILE A 207 -1.53 -4.68 14.44
C ILE A 207 -1.66 -5.54 13.19
N ALA A 208 -0.75 -5.29 12.25
CA ALA A 208 -0.44 -6.20 11.15
C ALA A 208 0.86 -6.93 11.46
N THR A 209 0.87 -8.27 11.35
CA THR A 209 2.09 -9.06 11.55
C THR A 209 1.99 -10.41 10.88
N ASP A 210 3.13 -10.97 10.52
CA ASP A 210 3.32 -12.34 10.06
C ASP A 210 3.51 -13.37 11.20
N GLU A 211 3.62 -12.91 12.46
CA GLU A 211 3.69 -13.76 13.66
C GLU A 211 2.57 -13.43 14.66
N PRO A 212 1.28 -13.56 14.29
CA PRO A 212 0.17 -13.02 15.07
C PRO A 212 0.07 -13.59 16.48
N LYS A 213 0.35 -14.89 16.69
CA LYS A 213 0.27 -15.51 18.03
C LYS A 213 1.25 -14.85 19.00
N THR A 214 2.54 -14.89 18.65
CA THR A 214 3.63 -14.37 19.49
C THR A 214 3.47 -12.89 19.77
N ILE A 215 3.24 -12.08 18.74
CA ILE A 215 3.14 -10.62 18.86
C ILE A 215 1.93 -10.19 19.70
N ILE A 216 0.76 -10.80 19.45
CA ILE A 216 -0.46 -10.41 20.16
C ILE A 216 -0.40 -10.83 21.64
N GLU A 217 0.20 -11.98 21.95
CA GLU A 217 0.42 -12.41 23.35
C GLU A 217 1.36 -11.47 24.10
N GLU A 218 2.50 -11.11 23.48
CA GLU A 218 3.47 -10.17 24.04
C GLU A 218 2.85 -8.79 24.26
N LEU A 219 2.13 -8.25 23.26
CA LEU A 219 1.43 -6.97 23.38
C LEU A 219 0.37 -7.00 24.47
N ARG A 220 -0.40 -8.07 24.57
CA ARG A 220 -1.45 -8.21 25.59
C ARG A 220 -0.84 -8.25 27.00
N LYS A 221 0.29 -8.96 27.16
CA LYS A 221 0.99 -9.08 28.44
C LYS A 221 1.60 -7.74 28.89
N SER A 222 2.29 -7.04 27.99
CA SER A 222 3.08 -5.86 28.34
C SER A 222 2.31 -4.54 28.24
N TRP A 223 1.33 -4.44 27.33
CA TRP A 223 0.59 -3.20 27.03
C TRP A 223 -0.95 -3.32 27.06
N GLY A 224 -1.51 -4.51 27.31
CA GLY A 224 -2.96 -4.74 27.25
C GLY A 224 -3.80 -3.99 28.28
N SER A 225 -3.19 -3.46 29.35
CA SER A 225 -3.86 -2.55 30.29
C SER A 225 -4.06 -1.15 29.72
N GLN A 226 -3.15 -0.70 28.86
CA GLN A 226 -3.11 0.65 28.29
C GLN A 226 -3.76 0.72 26.90
N TYR A 227 -3.70 -0.38 26.14
CA TYR A 227 -4.13 -0.44 24.75
C TYR A 227 -5.30 -1.40 24.51
N GLU A 228 -6.23 -0.98 23.65
CA GLU A 228 -7.17 -1.85 22.95
C GLU A 228 -6.47 -2.33 21.66
N LEU A 229 -6.22 -3.64 21.59
CA LEU A 229 -5.52 -4.24 20.45
C LEU A 229 -6.51 -4.66 19.37
N LEU A 230 -6.42 -4.00 18.21
CA LEU A 230 -7.16 -4.30 17.00
C LEU A 230 -6.27 -5.14 16.09
N HIS A 231 -6.67 -6.37 15.85
CA HIS A 231 -5.99 -7.26 14.92
C HIS A 231 -7.07 -8.08 14.23
N ASN A 232 -6.85 -8.40 12.96
CA ASN A 232 -7.83 -9.18 12.22
C ASN A 232 -7.93 -10.58 12.82
N LYS A 233 -8.98 -10.81 13.60
CA LYS A 233 -9.37 -12.12 14.13
C LYS A 233 -9.96 -12.95 12.97
N ILE A 234 -9.22 -13.14 11.88
CA ILE A 234 -9.55 -14.24 10.99
C ILE A 234 -9.27 -15.48 11.82
N ASN A 235 -10.34 -16.17 12.19
CA ASN A 235 -10.34 -17.41 12.94
C ASN A 235 -9.08 -18.22 12.65
N ALA A 236 -8.39 -18.61 13.71
CA ALA A 236 -7.25 -19.52 13.70
C ALA A 236 -7.68 -20.92 13.20
N SER A 237 -8.03 -20.99 11.93
CA SER A 237 -8.44 -22.18 11.19
C SER A 237 -8.35 -21.86 9.70
N CYS A 238 -7.12 -21.84 9.20
CA CYS A 238 -6.81 -22.42 7.90
C CYS A 238 -6.14 -23.77 8.17
#